data_AF-K0IHA9-F1
#
_entry.id   AF-K0IHA9-F1
#
_cell.length_a   1.000
_cell.length_b   1.000
_cell.length_c   1.000
_cell.angle_alpha   90.00
_cell.angle_beta   90.00
_cell.angle_gamma   90.00
#
_symmetry.space_group_name_H-M   'P 1'
#
loop_
_entity.id
_entity.type
_entity.pdbx_description
1 polymer ?
#
loop_
_entity_poly.entity_id
_entity_poly.type
_entity_poly.pdbx_seq_one_letter_code
_entity_poly.pdbx_strand_id
1 'polypeptide(L)' 'MLPAGIAGVTVEKLDRIYFCTECKTVFLFKLDASDHKKESGHTQLREMPFEG' A
#
# COMPACT_ATOMS: atom_id res chain seq x y z
N MET A 1 -11.60 14.43 -21.73
CA MET A 1 -12.57 14.74 -20.65
C MET A 1 -12.77 13.45 -19.91
N LEU A 2 -12.18 13.29 -18.71
CA LEU A 2 -12.39 12.11 -17.86
C LEU A 2 -13.83 12.15 -17.31
N PRO A 3 -14.43 11.00 -16.99
CA PRO A 3 -14.33 10.63 -15.59
C PRO A 3 -13.63 9.27 -15.44
N ALA A 4 -12.57 9.32 -14.65
CA ALA A 4 -11.88 8.16 -14.12
C ALA A 4 -12.94 7.24 -13.50
N GLY A 5 -12.99 6.01 -14.01
CA GLY A 5 -13.65 4.93 -13.32
C GLY A 5 -13.07 4.88 -11.92
N ILE A 6 -13.86 5.31 -10.95
CA ILE A 6 -13.73 4.93 -9.56
C ILE A 6 -13.75 3.40 -9.55
N ALA A 7 -12.56 2.79 -9.61
CA ALA A 7 -12.34 1.46 -9.14
C ALA A 7 -12.71 1.53 -7.66
N GLY A 8 -13.95 1.17 -7.35
CA GLY A 8 -14.38 0.92 -5.99
C GLY A 8 -13.42 -0.11 -5.44
N VAL A 9 -12.45 0.35 -4.65
CA VAL A 9 -11.73 -0.49 -3.73
C VAL A 9 -12.83 -1.00 -2.82
N THR A 10 -13.34 -2.18 -3.12
CA THR A 10 -14.13 -2.95 -2.19
C THR A 10 -13.28 -3.02 -0.95
N VAL A 11 -13.69 -2.30 0.10
CA VAL A 11 -13.07 -2.33 1.42
C VAL A 11 -13.36 -3.70 2.00
N GLU A 12 -12.78 -4.73 1.38
CA GLU A 12 -12.58 -6.03 2.01
C GLU A 12 -11.58 -5.76 3.12
N LYS A 13 -12.12 -5.32 4.25
CA LYS A 13 -11.53 -5.27 5.59
C LYS A 13 -10.00 -5.23 5.54
N LEU A 14 -9.47 -4.04 5.30
CA LEU A 14 -8.03 -3.84 5.36
C LEU A 14 -7.61 -4.12 6.81
N ASP A 15 -7.06 -5.31 7.07
CA ASP A 15 -6.57 -5.72 8.39
C ASP A 15 -5.18 -5.12 8.67
N ARG A 16 -4.43 -4.82 7.59
CA ARG A 16 -3.02 -4.45 7.65
C ARG A 16 -2.66 -3.43 6.58
N ILE A 17 -1.74 -2.55 6.93
CA ILE A 17 -1.05 -1.62 6.03
C ILE A 17 0.44 -1.89 6.02
N TYR A 18 1.07 -1.50 4.92
CA TYR A 18 2.49 -1.68 4.65
C TYR A 18 3.13 -0.30 4.51
N PHE A 19 3.93 0.10 5.48
CA PHE A 19 4.59 1.41 5.50
C PHE A 19 6.07 1.30 5.15
N CYS A 20 6.49 1.98 4.10
CA CYS A 20 7.91 2.17 3.77
C CYS A 20 8.48 3.30 4.63
N THR A 21 9.44 3.01 5.52
CA THR A 21 10.03 4.04 6.41
C THR A 21 11.03 4.93 5.68
N GLU A 22 11.60 4.46 4.56
CA GLU A 22 12.59 5.19 3.76
C GLU A 22 11.93 6.35 2.99
N CYS A 23 10.80 6.06 2.35
CA CYS A 23 10.06 6.98 1.50
C CYS A 23 8.83 7.59 2.19
N LYS A 24 8.46 7.07 3.37
CA LYS A 24 7.27 7.44 4.14
C LYS A 24 5.96 7.22 3.37
N THR A 25 5.94 6.21 2.50
CA THR A 25 4.77 5.82 1.69
C THR A 25 4.02 4.68 2.36
N VAL A 26 2.69 4.76 2.34
CA VAL A 26 1.79 3.71 2.85
C VAL A 26 1.20 2.95 1.66
N PHE A 27 1.24 1.64 1.73
CA PHE A 27 0.62 0.71 0.79
C PHE A 27 -0.44 -0.09 1.52
N LEU A 28 -1.60 -0.24 0.87
CA LEU A 28 -2.74 -0.96 1.43
C LEU A 28 -2.71 -2.45 1.07
N PHE A 29 -1.95 -2.80 0.02
CA PHE A 29 -1.81 -4.15 -0.47
C PHE A 29 -0.37 -4.61 -0.37
N LYS A 30 -0.21 -5.90 -0.04
CA LYS A 30 1.10 -6.55 0.00
C LYS A 30 1.78 -6.55 -1.38
N LEU A 31 0.99 -6.65 -2.45
CA LEU A 31 1.49 -6.67 -3.82
C LEU A 31 2.21 -5.36 -4.14
N ASP A 32 1.54 -4.22 -3.94
CA ASP A 32 2.15 -2.90 -4.14
C ASP A 32 3.37 -2.69 -3.26
N ALA A 33 3.32 -3.12 -1.99
CA ALA A 33 4.45 -3.01 -1.08
C ALA A 33 5.67 -3.84 -1.53
N SER A 34 5.42 -5.03 -2.10
CA SER A 34 6.46 -5.90 -2.64
C SER A 34 7.03 -5.38 -3.94
N ASP A 35 6.19 -4.83 -4.81
CA ASP A 35 6.62 -4.21 -6.06
C ASP A 35 7.46 -2.96 -5.77
N HIS A 36 6.99 -2.10 -4.87
CA HIS A 36 7.72 -0.94 -4.39
C HIS A 36 9.13 -1.30 -3.87
N LYS A 37 9.24 -2.36 -3.06
CA LYS A 37 10.54 -2.87 -2.59
C LYS A 37 11.48 -3.25 -3.74
N LYS A 38 10.94 -3.83 -4.81
CA LYS A 38 11.72 -4.25 -5.98
C LYS A 38 12.12 -3.07 -6.85
N GLU A 39 11.22 -2.13 -7.10
CA GLU A 39 11.46 -0.96 -7.96
C GLU A 39 12.34 0.09 -7.29
N SER A 40 12.07 0.39 -6.01
CA SER A 40 12.80 1.43 -5.27
C SER A 40 14.07 0.90 -4.60
N GLY A 41 14.20 -0.43 -4.43
CA GLY A 41 15.30 -1.03 -3.65
C GLY A 41 15.18 -0.81 -2.14
N HIS A 42 14.07 -0.23 -1.66
CA HIS A 42 13.82 0.00 -0.24
C HIS A 42 13.59 -1.33 0.46
N THR A 43 14.33 -1.58 1.53
CA THR A 43 14.22 -2.82 2.31
C THR A 43 13.43 -2.65 3.60
N GLN A 44 13.23 -1.41 4.03
CA GLN A 44 12.56 -1.10 5.29
C GLN A 44 11.05 -0.89 5.10
N LEU A 45 10.36 -2.01 4.91
CA LEU A 45 8.91 -2.08 4.89
C LEU A 45 8.40 -2.59 6.25
N ARG A 46 7.50 -1.84 6.89
CA ARG A 46 6.87 -2.18 8.15
C ARG A 46 5.42 -2.54 7.94
N GLU A 47 5.04 -3.75 8.34
CA GLU A 47 3.64 -4.18 8.39
C GLU A 47 3.03 -3.71 9.70
N MET A 48 1.88 -3.04 9.64
CA MET A 48 1.15 -2.58 10.81
C MET A 48 -0.32 -2.97 10.68
N PRO A 49 -0.99 -3.35 11.78
CA PRO A 49 -2.44 -3.55 11.74
C PRO A 49 -3.12 -2.22 11.40
N PHE A 50 -4.12 -2.28 10.53
CA PHE A 50 -4.99 -1.13 10.26
C PHE A 50 -6.03 -1.10 11.38
N GLU A 51 -5.65 -0.53 12.53
CA GLU A 51 -6.61 -0.19 13.57
C GLU A 51 -7.38 1.05 13.10
N GLY A 52 -8.57 0.81 12.55
CA GLY A 52 -9.52 1.84 12.10
C GLY A 52 -10.28 2.48 13.25
#